data_AF-A0A6P0MX35-F1
#
_entry.id   AF-A0A6P0MX35-F1
#
_cell.length_a   1.000
_cell.length_b   1.000
_cell.length_c   1.000
_cell.angle_alpha   90.00
_cell.angle_beta   90.00
_cell.angle_gamma   90.00
#
_symmetry.space_group_name_H-M   'P 1'
#
loop_
_entity.id
_entity.type
_entity.pdbx_description
1 polymer ?
#
loop_
_entity_poly.entity_id
_entity_poly.type
_entity_poly.pdbx_seq_one_letter_code
_entity_poly.pdbx_strand_id
1 'polypeptide(L)'
;MIRYQTKKNDKIYWYYKLQAVEPLFPTATDKNKKSKYLYLGKAGSEAHLDAVDKVTRRGLIDELERTLNSLQESYLDVCFGGETEPDPSSETKGLKEE
;
A
#
# COMPACT_ATOMS: atom_id res chain seq x y z
N MET A 1 -18.00 28.95 -23.59
CA MET A 1 -18.16 27.78 -22.71
C MET A 1 -18.61 26.60 -23.56
N ILE A 2 -17.78 25.55 -23.70
CA ILE A 2 -18.13 24.39 -24.54
C ILE A 2 -18.77 23.33 -23.64
N ARG A 3 -19.99 22.88 -23.99
CA ARG A 3 -20.70 21.80 -23.29
C ARG A 3 -20.87 20.61 -24.21
N TYR A 4 -20.73 19.40 -23.68
CA TYR A 4 -21.00 18.16 -24.41
C TYR A 4 -22.19 17.45 -23.78
N GLN A 5 -23.06 16.95 -24.64
CA GLN A 5 -24.24 16.20 -24.27
C GLN A 5 -23.97 14.72 -24.53
N THR A 6 -24.29 13.86 -23.56
CA THR A 6 -24.33 12.42 -23.78
C THR A 6 -25.66 11.87 -23.29
N LYS A 7 -26.14 10.81 -23.95
CA LYS A 7 -27.38 10.13 -23.61
C LYS A 7 -27.04 8.71 -23.20
N LYS A 8 -27.38 8.33 -21.96
CA LYS A 8 -27.23 6.96 -21.44
C LYS A 8 -28.46 6.60 -20.64
N ASN A 9 -29.02 5.42 -20.87
CA ASN A 9 -30.23 4.90 -20.20
C ASN A 9 -31.38 5.91 -20.21
N ASP A 10 -31.64 6.50 -21.39
CA ASP A 10 -32.66 7.51 -21.63
C ASP A 10 -32.54 8.84 -20.83
N LYS A 11 -31.46 9.00 -20.07
CA LYS A 11 -31.12 10.24 -19.37
C LYS A 11 -30.07 11.03 -20.13
N ILE A 12 -30.20 12.36 -20.08
CA ILE A 12 -29.27 13.29 -20.71
C ILE A 12 -28.32 13.82 -19.64
N TYR A 13 -27.02 13.68 -19.88
CA TYR A 13 -25.97 14.22 -19.04
C TYR A 13 -25.26 15.36 -19.77
N TRP A 14 -25.12 16.48 -19.07
CA TRP A 14 -24.38 17.65 -19.54
C TRP A 14 -23.05 17.70 -18.82
N TYR A 15 -21.98 17.79 -19.59
CA TYR A 15 -20.64 17.94 -19.05
C TYR A 15 -20.01 19.22 -19.58
N TYR A 16 -19.31 19.92 -18.69
CA TYR A 16 -18.61 21.14 -19.02
C TYR A 16 -17.19 20.81 -19.41
N LYS A 17 -16.75 21.32 -20.57
CA LYS A 17 -15.34 21.24 -20.95
C LYS A 17 -14.61 22.35 -20.23
N LEU A 18 -13.83 21.99 -19.21
CA LEU A 18 -12.92 22.93 -18.55
C LEU A 18 -11.96 23.50 -19.61
N GLN A 19 -12.07 24.80 -19.87
CA GLN A 19 -11.15 25.53 -20.74
C GLN A 19 -10.02 26.02 -19.85
N ALA A 20 -8.83 25.44 -19.97
CA ALA A 20 -7.64 25.94 -19.32
C ALA A 20 -6.74 26.61 -20.37
N VAL A 21 -6.17 27.76 -19.99
CA VAL A 21 -5.27 28.56 -20.86
C VAL A 21 -3.97 27.81 -21.12
N GLU A 22 -3.52 27.04 -20.12
CA GLU A 22 -2.35 26.19 -20.19
C GLU A 22 -2.75 24.71 -20.01
N PRO A 23 -2.01 23.77 -20.62
CA PRO A 23 -2.28 22.35 -20.49
C PRO A 23 -2.10 21.91 -19.03
N LEU A 24 -3.23 21.68 -18.33
CA LEU A 24 -3.25 21.14 -16.96
C LEU A 24 -2.57 19.77 -16.83
N PHE A 25 -2.45 19.03 -17.94
CA PHE A 25 -1.83 17.71 -17.96
C PHE A 25 -0.77 17.64 -19.07
N PRO A 26 0.48 17.23 -18.75
CA PRO A 26 1.51 17.02 -19.75
C PRO A 26 1.10 15.85 -20.63
N THR A 27 0.58 16.17 -21.82
CA THR A 27 0.21 15.20 -22.84
C THR A 27 1.42 14.89 -23.68
N ALA A 28 1.62 13.61 -24.03
CA ALA A 28 2.74 13.23 -24.89
C ALA A 28 2.55 13.86 -26.28
N THR A 29 3.40 14.82 -26.63
CA THR A 29 3.35 15.56 -27.91
C THR A 29 3.79 14.72 -29.12
N ASP A 30 4.23 13.47 -28.90
CA ASP A 30 4.97 12.66 -29.88
C ASP A 30 4.29 11.30 -30.16
N LYS A 31 4.02 11.00 -31.44
CA LYS A 31 3.03 9.99 -31.91
C LYS A 31 3.40 8.50 -31.76
N ASN A 32 4.61 8.16 -31.31
CA ASN A 32 5.11 6.76 -31.20
C ASN A 32 5.42 6.28 -29.77
N LYS A 33 5.11 7.06 -28.73
CA LYS A 33 5.53 6.77 -27.34
C LYS A 33 4.32 6.60 -26.40
N LYS A 34 4.24 5.45 -25.72
CA LYS A 34 3.09 5.07 -24.88
C LYS A 34 2.94 5.98 -23.65
N SER A 35 1.74 6.54 -23.47
CA SER A 35 1.15 6.86 -22.17
C SER A 35 -0.14 6.05 -22.06
N LYS A 36 -0.15 5.04 -21.17
CA LYS A 36 -1.32 4.18 -20.91
C LYS A 36 -2.04 4.56 -19.61
N TYR A 37 -1.42 5.38 -18.77
CA TYR A 37 -1.91 5.72 -17.44
C TYR A 37 -1.88 7.23 -17.27
N LEU A 38 -3.02 7.79 -16.85
CA LEU A 38 -3.23 9.24 -16.71
C LEU A 38 -2.29 9.89 -15.67
N TYR A 39 -1.71 9.08 -14.77
CA TYR A 39 -0.92 9.50 -13.60
C TYR A 39 0.53 9.01 -13.63
N LEU A 40 0.87 8.07 -14.51
CA LEU A 40 2.26 7.81 -14.84
C LEU A 40 2.52 8.54 -16.14
N GLY A 41 3.38 9.56 -16.12
CA GLY A 41 3.81 10.24 -17.33
C GLY A 41 4.37 9.28 -18.39
N LYS A 42 4.96 9.84 -19.44
CA LYS A 42 5.65 9.04 -20.46
C LYS A 42 6.53 7.97 -19.82
N ALA A 43 6.40 6.70 -20.23
CA ALA A 43 7.23 5.63 -19.69
C ALA A 43 8.72 5.98 -19.81
N GLY A 44 9.47 5.84 -18.71
CA GLY A 44 10.86 6.25 -18.59
C GLY A 44 11.10 7.76 -18.40
N SER A 45 10.06 8.59 -18.27
CA SER A 45 10.24 9.97 -17.79
C SER A 45 10.62 9.98 -16.31
N GLU A 46 11.25 11.05 -15.85
CA GLU A 46 11.64 11.21 -14.44
C GLU A 46 10.46 10.99 -13.48
N ALA A 47 9.30 11.61 -13.76
CA ALA A 47 8.08 11.41 -12.98
C ALA A 47 7.54 9.96 -12.99
N HIS A 48 7.81 9.18 -14.04
CA HIS A 48 7.41 7.77 -14.11
C HIS A 48 8.34 6.93 -13.24
N LEU A 49 9.65 7.17 -13.31
CA LEU A 49 10.64 6.47 -12.50
C LEU A 49 10.45 6.76 -11.01
N ASP A 50 10.22 8.02 -10.64
CA ASP A 50 9.93 8.43 -9.26
C ASP A 50 8.65 7.76 -8.72
N ALA A 51 7.60 7.66 -9.54
CA ALA A 51 6.39 6.94 -9.15
C ALA A 51 6.63 5.44 -8.92
N VAL A 52 7.42 4.79 -9.79
CA VAL A 52 7.78 3.37 -9.65
C VAL A 52 8.64 3.15 -8.40
N ASP A 53 9.61 4.02 -8.14
CA ASP A 53 10.46 3.95 -6.95
C ASP A 53 9.64 4.10 -5.67
N LYS A 54 8.70 5.05 -5.64
CA LYS A 54 7.77 5.23 -4.50
C LYS A 54 6.92 3.99 -4.22
N VAL A 55 6.37 3.36 -5.26
CA VAL A 55 5.60 2.11 -5.10
C VAL A 55 6.48 0.98 -4.57
N THR A 56 7.70 0.87 -5.07
CA THR A 56 8.66 -0.14 -4.62
C THR A 56 9.03 0.06 -3.15
N ARG A 57 9.36 1.30 -2.76
CA ARG A 57 9.62 1.67 -1.37
C ARG A 57 8.44 1.38 -0.46
N ARG A 58 7.22 1.65 -0.92
CA ARG A 58 6.02 1.36 -0.16
C ARG A 58 5.89 -0.14 0.15
N GLY A 59 6.12 -1.00 -0.85
CA GLY A 59 6.12 -2.45 -0.64
C GLY A 59 7.16 -2.91 0.38
N LEU A 60 8.37 -2.34 0.34
CA LEU A 60 9.41 -2.64 1.34
C LEU A 60 9.00 -2.22 2.76
N ILE A 61 8.38 -1.04 2.91
CA ILE A 61 7.90 -0.54 4.20
C ILE A 61 6.80 -1.47 4.74
N ASP A 62 5.82 -1.82 3.92
CA ASP A 62 4.70 -2.67 4.35
C ASP A 62 5.19 -4.06 4.80
N GLU A 63 6.22 -4.63 4.14
CA GLU A 63 6.82 -5.89 4.55
C GLU A 63 7.64 -5.76 5.85
N LEU A 64 8.41 -4.68 6.02
CA LEU A 64 9.12 -4.42 7.28
C LEU A 64 8.15 -4.29 8.45
N GLU A 65 7.04 -3.57 8.28
CA GLU A 65 5.99 -3.43 9.30
C GLU A 65 5.38 -4.80 9.66
N ARG A 66 5.14 -5.66 8.68
CA ARG A 66 4.66 -7.04 8.93
C ARG A 66 5.65 -7.86 9.74
N THR A 67 6.93 -7.83 9.37
CA THR A 67 7.96 -8.58 10.11
C THR A 67 8.10 -8.10 11.56
N LEU A 68 8.01 -6.79 11.78
CA LEU A 68 8.04 -6.20 13.11
C LEU A 68 6.85 -6.67 13.96
N ASN A 69 5.64 -6.60 13.39
CA ASN A 69 4.43 -7.04 14.09
C ASN A 69 4.50 -8.53 14.45
N SER A 70 4.97 -9.38 13.53
CA SER A 70 5.16 -10.81 13.79
C SER A 70 6.19 -11.07 14.90
N LEU A 71 7.28 -10.32 14.93
CA LEU A 71 8.27 -10.43 16.00
C LEU A 71 7.71 -9.99 17.36
N GLN A 72 6.91 -8.93 17.38
CA GLN A 72 6.25 -8.45 18.59
C GLN A 72 5.24 -9.47 19.12
N GLU A 73 4.45 -10.09 18.24
CA GLU A 73 3.54 -11.18 18.60
C GLU A 73 4.31 -12.38 19.16
N SER A 74 5.41 -12.78 18.52
CA SER A 74 6.27 -13.86 19.01
C SER A 74 6.88 -13.55 20.38
N TYR A 75 7.30 -12.31 20.62
CA TYR A 75 7.79 -11.90 21.94
C TYR A 75 6.69 -11.98 23.01
N LEU A 76 5.48 -11.53 22.68
CA LEU A 76 4.34 -11.62 23.60
C LEU A 76 3.98 -13.08 23.92
N ASP A 77 4.05 -13.96 22.93
CA ASP A 77 3.81 -15.39 23.11
C ASP A 77 4.86 -16.03 24.04
N VAL A 78 6.14 -15.76 23.82
CA VAL A 78 7.22 -16.29 24.68
C VAL A 78 7.14 -15.75 26.12
N CYS A 79 6.82 -14.47 26.30
CA CYS A 79 6.85 -13.86 27.63
C CYS A 79 5.53 -13.98 28.40
N PHE A 80 4.39 -14.07 27.70
CA PHE A 80 3.06 -13.97 28.30
C PHE A 80 2.06 -15.00 27.75
N GLY A 81 2.40 -15.76 26.72
CA GLY A 81 1.65 -16.92 26.20
C GLY A 81 1.76 -18.08 27.18
N GLY A 82 1.02 -17.97 28.28
CA GLY A 82 1.07 -18.91 29.38
C GLY A 82 0.67 -20.32 28.97
N GLU A 83 1.65 -21.18 28.72
CA GLU A 83 1.87 -22.44 29.44
C GLU A 83 3.39 -22.64 29.56
N THR A 84 3.99 -22.12 30.62
CA THR A 84 5.33 -22.57 31.00
C THR A 84 5.16 -24.01 31.48
N GLU A 85 5.73 -24.99 30.76
CA GLU A 85 5.81 -26.34 31.29
C GLU A 85 6.37 -26.27 32.72
N PRO A 86 5.75 -26.94 33.70
CA PRO A 86 6.24 -26.91 35.06
C PRO A 86 7.68 -27.41 35.06
N ASP A 87 8.58 -26.57 35.57
CA ASP A 87 9.99 -26.93 35.70
C ASP A 87 10.08 -28.24 36.52
N PRO A 88 10.58 -29.35 35.95
CA PRO A 88 10.64 -30.65 36.61
C PRO A 88 11.59 -30.65 37.83
N SER A 89 12.34 -29.58 38.06
CA SER A 89 13.17 -29.39 39.25
C SER A 89 12.42 -28.80 40.45
N SER A 90 11.16 -28.35 40.28
CA SER A 90 10.36 -27.72 41.34
C SER A 90 9.62 -28.71 42.27
N GLU A 91 9.67 -30.02 41.99
CA GLU A 91 9.17 -31.04 42.92
C GLU A 91 10.10 -31.16 44.14
N THR A 92 9.78 -30.40 45.19
CA THR A 92 10.37 -30.60 46.50
C THR A 92 9.98 -31.98 47.03
N LYS A 93 10.94 -32.92 47.00
CA LYS A 93 10.82 -34.22 47.67
C LYS A 93 10.42 -33.98 49.12
N GLY A 94 9.28 -34.52 49.51
CA GLY A 94 8.72 -34.43 50.85
C GLY A 94 9.77 -34.76 51.92
N LEU A 95 10.05 -33.79 52.77
CA LEU A 95 10.69 -34.04 54.05
C LEU A 95 9.64 -34.73 54.93
N LYS A 96 9.77 -36.05 55.08
CA LYS A 96 9.25 -36.75 56.27
C LYS A 96 10.26 -36.51 57.37
N GLU A 97 9.87 -35.82 58.42
CA GLU A 97 10.52 -35.93 59.73
C GLU A 97 9.50 -36.53 60.71
N GLU A 98 9.93 -37.62 61.34
CA GLU A 98 9.28 -38.36 62.44
C GLU A 98 9.23 -37.54 63.73
#